data_AF-A0A962GHN7-F1
#
_entry.id   AF-A0A962GHN7-F1
#
_cell.length_a   1.000
_cell.length_b   1.000
_cell.length_c   1.000
_cell.angle_alpha   90.00
_cell.angle_beta   90.00
_cell.angle_gamma   90.00
#
_symmetry.space_group_name_H-M   'P 1'
#
loop_
_entity.id
_entity.type
_entity.pdbx_description
1 polymer ?
#
loop_
_entity_poly.entity_id
_entity_poly.type
_entity_poly.pdbx_seq_one_letter_code
_entity_poly.pdbx_strand_id
1 'polypeptide(L)' 'MGDHLSEFVESKVKQGRFESTSEAVRAGLRLLEEHEAKLDLIRKKLAKGELQLDQGQGIDGEQFMQALMD' A
#
# COMPACT_ATOMS: atom_id res chain seq x y z
N MET A 1 -6.62 16.61 19.30
CA MET A 1 -6.05 15.68 18.30
C MET A 1 -5.11 16.38 17.30
N GLY A 2 -5.25 17.69 17.05
CA GLY A 2 -4.28 18.44 16.23
C GLY A 2 -2.90 18.63 16.86
N ASP A 3 -2.80 18.70 18.19
CA ASP A 3 -1.56 19.06 18.89
C ASP A 3 -0.45 18.01 18.70
N HIS A 4 -0.77 16.72 18.75
CA HIS A 4 0.21 15.64 18.55
C HIS A 4 0.81 15.64 17.13
N LEU A 5 0.00 15.88 16.09
CA LEU A 5 0.51 15.97 14.72
C LEU A 5 1.37 17.22 14.54
N SER A 6 0.95 18.35 15.11
CA SER A 6 1.72 19.59 15.08
C SER A 6 3.08 19.40 15.76
N GLU A 7 3.13 18.85 16.98
CA GLU A 7 4.38 18.54 17.69
C GLU A 7 5.26 17.56 16.92
N PHE A 8 4.66 16.52 16.33
CA PHE A 8 5.38 15.57 15.50
C PHE A 8 6.03 16.25 14.29
N VAL A 9 5.27 17.04 13.51
CA VAL A 9 5.80 17.75 12.34
C VAL A 9 6.88 18.74 12.75
N GLU A 10 6.64 19.51 13.80
CA GLU A 10 7.59 20.50 14.32
C GLU A 10 8.90 19.82 14.79
N SER A 11 8.82 18.63 15.39
CA SER A 11 10.01 17.84 15.75
C SER A 11 10.83 17.43 14.53
N LYS A 12 10.18 17.10 13.40
CA LYS A 12 10.85 16.69 12.16
C LYS A 12 11.49 17.86 11.43
N VAL A 13 10.85 19.03 11.45
CA VAL A 13 11.43 20.27 10.94
C VAL A 13 12.64 20.69 11.79
N LYS A 14 12.53 20.66 13.13
CA LYS A 14 13.66 20.95 14.04
C LYS A 14 14.84 20.00 13.88
N GLN A 15 14.60 18.75 13.50
CA GLN A 15 15.63 17.76 13.18
C GLN A 15 16.32 18.01 11.82
N GLY A 16 15.92 19.05 11.07
CA GLY A 16 16.45 19.36 9.74
C GLY A 16 16.02 18.39 8.65
N ARG A 17 15.02 17.54 8.92
CA ARG A 17 14.55 16.52 7.97
C ARG A 17 13.62 17.12 6.89
N PHE A 18 13.01 18.25 7.18
CA PHE A 18 12.18 19.02 6.25
C PHE A 18 12.44 20.52 6.48
N GLU A 19 12.42 21.32 5.42
CA GLU A 19 12.64 22.76 5.44
C GLU A 19 11.41 23.53 5.97
N SER A 20 10.22 22.93 5.91
CA SER A 20 8.99 23.54 6.43
C SER A 20 7.94 22.50 6.83
N THR A 21 7.00 22.94 7.67
CA THR A 21 5.77 22.18 7.99
C THR A 21 5.01 21.76 6.74
N SER A 22 4.87 22.67 5.77
CA SER A 22 4.17 22.41 4.50
C SER A 22 4.85 21.33 3.67
N GLU A 23 6.18 21.26 3.69
CA GLU A 23 6.93 20.19 3.03
C GLU A 23 6.71 18.83 3.72
N ALA A 24 6.80 18.80 5.06
CA ALA A 24 6.56 17.59 5.84
C ALA A 24 5.14 17.02 5.62
N VAL A 25 4.13 17.89 5.56
CA VAL A 25 2.73 17.51 5.29
C VAL A 25 2.59 16.94 3.88
N ARG A 26 3.16 17.58 2.86
CA ARG A 26 3.12 17.06 1.48
C ARG A 26 3.81 15.70 1.35
N ALA A 27 4.96 15.52 2.02
CA ALA A 27 5.66 14.24 2.04
C ALA A 27 4.81 13.14 2.70
N GLY A 28 4.13 13.48 3.80
CA GLY A 28 3.19 12.57 4.46
C GLY A 28 2.00 12.19 3.58
N LEU A 29 1.39 13.16 2.91
CA LEU A 29 0.27 12.92 1.99
C LEU A 29 0.68 12.06 0.78
N ARG A 30 1.87 12.29 0.22
CA ARG A 30 2.39 11.46 -0.87
C ARG A 30 2.56 10.00 -0.43
N LEU A 31 3.11 9.78 0.76
CA LEU A 31 3.26 8.43 1.30
C LEU A 31 1.91 7.75 1.55
N LEU A 32 0.91 8.51 2.01
CA LEU A 32 -0.45 8.02 2.19
C LEU A 32 -1.07 7.61 0.84
N GLU A 33 -0.96 8.49 -0.17
CA GLU A 33 -1.44 8.23 -1.53
C GLU A 33 -0.81 6.97 -2.13
N GLU A 34 0.51 6.81 -2.01
CA GLU A 34 1.22 5.60 -2.45
C GLU A 34 0.73 4.33 -1.74
N HIS A 35 0.46 4.42 -0.44
CA HIS A 35 -0.06 3.31 0.34
C HIS A 35 -1.49 2.92 -0.07
N GLU A 36 -2.37 3.91 -0.24
CA GLU A 36 -3.74 3.71 -0.70
C GLU A 36 -3.78 3.10 -2.10
N ALA A 37 -2.96 3.60 -3.02
CA ALA A 37 -2.84 3.06 -4.38
C ALA A 37 -2.39 1.58 -4.37
N LYS A 38 -1.45 1.22 -3.50
CA LYS A 38 -1.00 -0.17 -3.34
C LYS A 38 -2.11 -1.07 -2.79
N LEU A 39 -2.83 -0.62 -1.78
CA LEU A 39 -3.95 -1.37 -1.20
C LEU A 39 -5.07 -1.59 -2.23
N ASP A 40 -5.42 -0.56 -2.99
CA ASP A 40 -6.45 -0.66 -4.02
C ASP A 40 -6.04 -1.60 -5.15
N LEU A 41 -4.77 -1.60 -5.54
CA LEU A 41 -4.26 -2.57 -6.51
C LEU A 41 -4.40 -4.01 -6.00
N ILE A 42 -4.06 -4.27 -4.74
CA ILE A 42 -4.17 -5.60 -4.12
C ILE A 42 -5.64 -6.02 -4.07
N ARG A 43 -6.54 -5.15 -3.61
CA ARG A 43 -7.99 -5.41 -3.56
C ARG A 43 -8.55 -5.75 -4.94
N LYS A 44 -8.17 -4.99 -5.97
CA LYS A 44 -8.59 -5.26 -7.36
C LYS A 44 -8.08 -6.62 -7.85
N LYS A 45 -6.83 -6.98 -7.54
CA LYS A 45 -6.26 -8.28 -7.91
C LYS A 45 -6.97 -9.43 -7.20
N LEU A 46 -7.26 -9.29 -5.91
CA LEU A 46 -7.99 -10.29 -5.13
C LEU A 46 -9.41 -10.47 -5.67
N ALA A 47 -10.17 -9.39 -5.83
CA ALA A 47 -11.53 -9.45 -6.37
C ALA A 47 -11.58 -10.10 -7.76
N LYS A 48 -10.58 -9.82 -8.62
CA LYS A 48 -10.44 -10.51 -9.90
C LYS A 48 -10.21 -12.01 -9.72
N GLY A 49 -9.29 -12.40 -8.83
CA GLY A 49 -8.99 -13.81 -8.55
C GLY A 49 -10.20 -14.57 -8.00
N GLU A 50 -10.92 -13.97 -7.05
CA GLU A 50 -12.17 -14.51 -6.50
C GLU A 50 -13.21 -14.74 -7.60
N LEU A 51 -13.43 -13.76 -8.49
CA LEU A 51 -14.36 -13.91 -9.62
C LEU A 51 -13.95 -15.05 -10.57
N GLN A 52 -12.64 -15.23 -10.81
CA GLN A 52 -12.14 -16.32 -11.64
C GLN A 52 -12.39 -17.68 -10.98
N LEU A 53 -12.20 -17.79 -9.66
CA LEU A 53 -12.49 -19.00 -8.90
C LEU A 53 -13.98 -19.34 -8.92
N ASP A 54 -14.86 -18.35 -8.73
CA ASP A 54 -16.32 -18.52 -8.81
C ASP A 54 -16.77 -19.01 -10.19
N GLN A 55 -16.04 -18.64 -11.24
CA GLN A 55 -16.26 -19.11 -12.61
C GLN A 55 -15.62 -20.49 -12.90
N GLY A 56 -15.03 -21.15 -11.90
CA GLY A 56 -14.36 -22.44 -12.05
C GLY A 56 -13.02 -22.37 -12.79
N GLN A 57 -12.41 -21.19 -12.91
CA GLN A 57 -11.10 -21.00 -13.57
C GLN A 57 -9.91 -21.23 -12.61
N GLY A 58 -10.17 -21.80 -11.43
CA GLY A 58 -9.12 -22.24 -10.51
C GLY A 58 -8.33 -23.40 -11.09
N ILE A 59 -7.07 -23.52 -10.66
CA ILE A 59 -6.20 -24.66 -10.98
C ILE A 59 -5.76 -25.33 -9.69
N ASP A 60 -5.54 -26.65 -9.74
CA ASP A 60 -4.96 -27.38 -8.63
C ASP A 60 -3.48 -26.99 -8.46
N GLY A 61 -3.12 -26.51 -7.28
CA GLY A 61 -1.79 -25.98 -7.01
C GLY A 61 -0.69 -27.03 -7.04
N GLU A 62 -0.98 -28.25 -6.60
CA GLU A 62 0.00 -29.34 -6.59
C GLU A 62 0.27 -29.84 -8.00
N GLN A 63 -0.79 -30.04 -8.80
CA GLN A 63 -0.68 -30.40 -10.21
C GLN A 63 0.04 -29.32 -11.03
N PHE A 64 -0.25 -28.03 -10.77
CA PHE A 64 0.43 -26.92 -11.44
C PHE A 64 1.94 -26.91 -11.14
N MET A 65 2.32 -27.10 -9.88
CA MET A 65 3.74 -27.11 -9.49
C MET A 65 4.47 -28.32 -10.04
N GLN A 66 3.82 -29.49 -10.12
CA GLN A 66 4.40 -30.68 -10.76
C GLN A 66 4.67 -30.42 -12.26
N ALA A 67 3.71 -29.83 -12.97
CA ALA A 67 3.84 -29.51 -14.39
C ALA A 67 4.93 -28.46 -14.71
N LEU A 68 5.35 -27.65 -13.73
CA LEU A 68 6.46 -26.70 -13.89
C LEU A 68 7.85 -27.34 -13.68
N MET A 69 7.91 -28.50 -13.03
CA MET A 69 9.16 -29.21 -12.74
C MET A 69 9.50 -30.31 -13.75
N ASP A 70 8.54 -30.68 -14.61
CA ASP A 70 8.70 -31.59 -15.74
C ASP A 70 9.20 -30.86 -17.01
#